data_AF-A0A4Y3MA42-F1
#
_entry.id   AF-A0A4Y3MA42-F1
#
_cell.length_a   1.000
_cell.length_b   1.000
_cell.length_c   1.000
_cell.angle_alpha   90.00
_cell.angle_beta   90.00
_cell.angle_gamma   90.00
#
_symmetry.space_group_name_H-M   'P 1'
#
loop_
_entity.id
_entity.type
_entity.pdbx_description
1 polymer ?
#
loop_
_entity_poly.entity_id
_entity_poly.type
_entity_poly.pdbx_seq_one_letter_code
_entity_poly.pdbx_strand_id
1 'polypeptide(L)'
;MIVQDHPHFCNMPEDMRYYRPEHFGEGFIEKSMVFLLPERLKKFRRNLWHVRRNPGDDAVYMPLFRVNCILPSEPAPAALQGPFDVYPFYTRTTKTRSRELDYYVLFIFRDRMSWMRCKALLEKS
;
A
#
# COMPACT_ATOMS: atom_id res chain seq x y z
N MET A 1 11.81 -10.10 -2.71
CA MET A 1 10.37 -9.95 -3.03
C MET A 1 10.22 -9.92 -4.55
N ILE A 2 9.38 -10.77 -5.11
CA ILE A 2 9.02 -10.79 -6.54
C ILE A 2 7.51 -10.54 -6.62
N VAL A 3 7.04 -9.63 -7.46
CA VAL A 3 5.60 -9.41 -7.68
C VAL A 3 5.21 -10.11 -8.99
N GLN A 4 4.17 -10.95 -8.93
CA GLN A 4 3.69 -11.73 -10.06
C GLN A 4 3.36 -10.80 -11.25
N ASP A 5 3.85 -11.16 -12.44
CA ASP A 5 3.69 -10.43 -13.70
C ASP A 5 4.21 -8.98 -13.71
N HIS A 6 4.96 -8.59 -12.67
CA HIS A 6 5.41 -7.22 -12.46
C HIS A 6 6.87 -7.15 -11.98
N PRO A 7 7.84 -6.97 -12.90
CA PRO A 7 9.25 -6.92 -12.54
C PRO A 7 9.67 -5.60 -11.85
N HIS A 8 8.79 -4.60 -11.82
CA HIS A 8 9.10 -3.25 -11.35
C HIS A 8 8.13 -2.81 -10.24
N PHE A 9 8.66 -2.61 -9.04
CA PHE A 9 7.89 -2.16 -7.89
C PHE A 9 8.69 -1.23 -6.97
N CYS A 10 7.99 -0.46 -6.14
CA CYS A 10 8.56 0.35 -5.06
C CYS A 10 7.72 0.17 -3.78
N ASN A 11 8.36 0.28 -2.62
CA ASN A 11 7.65 0.38 -1.34
C ASN A 11 6.88 1.71 -1.25
N MET A 12 5.88 1.77 -0.37
CA MET A 12 5.34 3.05 0.09
C MET A 12 6.44 3.90 0.73
N PRO A 13 6.35 5.24 0.64
CA PRO A 13 7.25 6.09 1.39
C PRO A 13 6.89 6.08 2.88
N GLU A 14 7.87 6.40 3.72
CA GLU A 14 7.71 6.42 5.18
C GLU A 14 6.75 7.52 5.67
N ASP A 15 6.64 8.62 4.91
CA ASP A 15 5.76 9.76 5.21
C ASP A 15 4.31 9.55 4.78
N MET A 16 3.96 8.34 4.31
CA MET A 16 2.59 7.99 3.97
C MET A 16 1.73 7.79 5.22
N ARG A 17 0.49 8.27 5.16
CA ARG A 17 -0.49 8.11 6.24
C ARG A 17 -1.76 7.46 5.72
N TYR A 18 -2.69 7.10 6.59
CA TYR A 18 -3.97 6.53 6.18
C TYR A 18 -5.11 6.89 7.12
N TYR A 19 -6.33 6.82 6.59
CA TYR A 19 -7.57 6.86 7.32
C TYR A 19 -8.17 5.46 7.37
N ARG A 20 -8.84 5.13 8.48
CA ARG A 20 -9.52 3.84 8.66
C ARG A 20 -10.87 4.02 9.37
N PRO A 21 -11.79 3.07 9.23
CA PRO A 21 -12.98 3.03 10.08
C PRO A 21 -12.60 2.92 11.56
N GLU A 22 -13.46 3.42 12.44
CA GLU A 22 -13.31 3.25 13.89
C GLU A 22 -13.38 1.78 14.30
N HIS A 23 -14.30 1.03 13.68
CA HIS A 23 -14.49 -0.39 13.90
C HIS A 23 -14.23 -1.15 12.60
N PHE A 24 -13.38 -2.18 12.65
CA PHE A 24 -13.20 -3.12 11.54
C PHE A 24 -14.24 -4.23 11.65
N GLY A 25 -15.02 -4.44 10.58
CA GLY A 25 -15.95 -5.57 10.51
C GLY A 25 -15.25 -6.92 10.49
N GLU A 26 -16.00 -8.00 10.72
CA GLU A 26 -15.51 -9.36 10.52
C GLU A 26 -14.99 -9.57 9.10
N GLY A 27 -13.87 -10.28 8.96
CA GLY A 27 -13.24 -10.49 7.66
C GLY A 27 -12.55 -9.25 7.10
N PHE A 28 -12.06 -8.35 7.98
CA PHE A 28 -11.30 -7.16 7.64
C PHE A 28 -10.48 -7.31 6.36
N ILE A 29 -10.80 -6.48 5.39
CA ILE A 29 -10.01 -6.27 4.18
C ILE A 29 -9.61 -4.80 4.20
N GLU A 30 -8.34 -4.52 3.98
CA GLU A 30 -7.73 -3.19 3.92
C GLU A 30 -8.38 -2.27 2.85
N LYS A 31 -9.32 -2.79 2.05
CA LYS A 31 -10.17 -2.04 1.11
C LYS A 31 -10.92 -0.86 1.77
N SER A 32 -11.25 -0.95 3.05
CA SER A 32 -11.92 0.15 3.77
C SER A 32 -10.98 1.26 4.23
N MET A 33 -9.66 1.09 4.06
CA MET A 33 -8.67 2.12 4.37
C MET A 33 -8.53 3.08 3.19
N VAL A 34 -8.25 4.35 3.51
CA VAL A 34 -7.94 5.39 2.51
C VAL A 34 -6.58 5.97 2.83
N PHE A 35 -5.62 5.81 1.93
CA PHE A 35 -4.27 6.29 2.15
C PHE A 35 -4.11 7.76 1.77
N LEU A 36 -3.44 8.53 2.60
CA LEU A 36 -3.01 9.88 2.29
C LEU A 36 -1.66 9.82 1.57
N LEU A 37 -1.69 10.00 0.25
CA LEU A 37 -0.53 9.91 -0.61
C LEU A 37 0.18 11.27 -0.69
N PRO A 38 1.50 11.35 -0.48
CA PRO A 38 2.23 12.61 -0.63
C PRO A 38 2.07 13.22 -2.03
N GLU A 39 1.96 14.55 -2.11
CA GLU A 39 1.68 15.26 -3.37
C GLU A 39 2.69 14.98 -4.48
N ARG A 40 3.97 14.79 -4.11
CA ARG A 40 5.04 14.45 -5.06
C ARG A 40 4.74 13.16 -5.85
N LEU A 41 3.94 12.27 -5.29
CA LEU A 41 3.59 10.97 -5.88
C LEU A 41 2.21 10.95 -6.55
N LYS A 42 1.48 12.08 -6.63
CA LYS A 42 0.10 12.12 -7.13
C LYS A 42 -0.13 11.43 -8.48
N LYS A 43 0.86 11.52 -9.38
CA LYS A 43 0.81 10.91 -10.73
C LYS A 43 0.81 9.38 -10.69
N PHE A 44 1.22 8.77 -9.58
CA PHE A 44 1.34 7.32 -9.40
C PHE A 44 0.26 6.72 -8.49
N ARG A 45 -0.78 7.50 -8.12
CA ARG A 45 -1.90 7.03 -7.28
C ARG A 45 -2.52 5.71 -7.77
N ARG A 46 -2.63 5.52 -9.08
CA ARG A 46 -3.20 4.30 -9.71
C ARG A 46 -2.26 3.10 -9.70
N ASN A 47 -1.00 3.31 -9.35
CA ASN A 47 0.02 2.27 -9.29
C ASN A 47 0.14 1.65 -7.90
N LEU A 48 -0.60 2.11 -6.89
CA LEU A 48 -0.49 1.59 -5.54
C LEU A 48 -1.49 0.45 -5.31
N TRP A 49 -1.00 -0.68 -4.80
CA TRP A 49 -1.78 -1.91 -4.66
C TRP A 49 -1.48 -2.61 -3.35
N HIS A 50 -2.50 -3.25 -2.78
CA HIS A 50 -2.29 -4.34 -1.86
C HIS A 50 -1.77 -5.56 -2.62
N VAL A 51 -0.72 -6.17 -2.09
CA VAL A 51 -0.19 -7.46 -2.54
C VAL A 51 -0.17 -8.43 -1.37
N ARG A 52 -0.28 -9.71 -1.68
CA ARG A 52 -0.22 -10.80 -0.70
C ARG A 52 0.79 -11.84 -1.15
N ARG A 53 1.58 -12.39 -0.23
CA ARG A 53 2.43 -13.54 -0.54
C ARG A 53 1.59 -14.74 -1.00
N ASN A 54 2.00 -15.33 -2.11
CA ASN A 54 1.39 -16.53 -2.65
C ASN A 54 1.63 -17.71 -1.67
N PRO A 55 0.60 -18.44 -1.22
CA PRO A 55 0.76 -19.54 -0.26
C PRO A 55 1.66 -20.69 -0.70
N GLY A 56 1.97 -20.82 -2.00
CA GLY A 56 2.77 -21.92 -2.56
C GLY A 56 4.20 -21.56 -2.99
N ASP A 57 4.52 -20.27 -3.15
CA ASP A 57 5.84 -19.81 -3.61
C ASP A 57 6.42 -18.84 -2.58
N ASP A 58 7.55 -19.22 -1.99
CA ASP A 58 8.09 -18.52 -0.82
C ASP A 58 8.53 -17.06 -1.07
N ALA A 59 8.60 -16.62 -2.33
CA ALA A 59 9.04 -15.26 -2.67
C ALA A 59 8.12 -14.49 -3.63
N VAL A 60 6.98 -15.06 -4.05
CA VAL A 60 6.09 -14.44 -5.05
C VAL A 60 4.89 -13.77 -4.38
N TYR A 61 4.63 -12.52 -4.77
CA TYR A 61 3.55 -11.68 -4.26
C TYR A 61 2.54 -11.40 -5.35
N MET A 62 1.26 -11.63 -5.06
CA MET A 62 0.15 -11.42 -5.99
C MET A 62 -0.55 -10.09 -5.71
N PRO A 63 -0.71 -9.20 -6.70
CA PRO A 63 -1.56 -8.02 -6.56
C PRO A 63 -3.02 -8.42 -6.31
N LEU A 64 -3.64 -7.85 -5.29
CA LEU A 64 -5.03 -8.14 -4.94
C LEU A 64 -5.98 -7.06 -5.42
N PHE A 65 -5.78 -5.82 -4.97
CA PHE A 65 -6.61 -4.69 -5.32
C PHE A 65 -5.84 -3.37 -5.18
N ARG A 66 -6.27 -2.37 -5.95
CA ARG A 66 -5.76 -1.00 -5.82
C ARG A 66 -6.20 -0.41 -4.49
N VAL A 67 -5.30 0.29 -3.82
CA VAL A 67 -5.67 1.06 -2.64
C VAL A 67 -6.50 2.27 -3.02
N ASN A 68 -7.41 2.63 -2.12
CA ASN A 68 -8.00 3.96 -2.15
C ASN A 68 -6.96 4.93 -1.61
N CYS A 69 -6.67 6.00 -2.34
CA CYS A 69 -5.87 7.09 -1.82
C CYS A 69 -6.62 8.39 -1.92
N ILE A 70 -6.17 9.41 -1.18
CA ILE A 70 -6.43 10.82 -1.41
C ILE A 70 -5.11 11.59 -1.30
N LEU A 71 -5.10 12.83 -1.76
CA LEU A 71 -3.99 13.77 -1.66
C LEU A 71 -4.22 14.74 -0.48
N PRO A 72 -3.16 15.35 0.08
CA PRO A 72 -3.28 16.41 1.08
C PRO A 72 -4.15 17.60 0.66
N SER A 73 -4.26 17.87 -0.63
CA SER A 73 -5.14 18.91 -1.19
C SER A 73 -6.61 18.50 -1.32
N GLU A 74 -6.92 17.20 -1.21
CA GLU A 74 -8.29 16.67 -1.28
C GLU A 74 -8.93 16.66 0.13
N PRO A 75 -10.27 16.80 0.24
CA PRO A 75 -10.94 16.76 1.53
C PRO A 75 -10.75 15.40 2.22
N ALA A 76 -10.62 15.44 3.55
CA ALA A 76 -10.53 14.22 4.35
C ALA A 76 -11.80 13.36 4.18
N PRO A 77 -11.68 12.02 4.18
CA PRO A 77 -12.83 11.15 3.98
C PRO A 77 -13.77 11.24 5.18
N ALA A 78 -15.06 11.42 4.93
CA ALA A 78 -16.07 11.43 5.98
C ALA A 78 -16.14 10.07 6.69
N ALA A 79 -16.43 10.09 8.00
CA ALA A 79 -16.62 8.89 8.83
C ALA A 79 -15.39 7.96 8.94
N LEU A 80 -14.19 8.40 8.56
CA LEU A 80 -12.94 7.69 8.83
C LEU A 80 -12.10 8.45 9.86
N GLN A 81 -11.40 7.71 10.72
CA GLN A 81 -10.45 8.24 11.69
C GLN A 81 -9.04 8.35 11.08
N GLY A 82 -8.26 9.33 11.54
CA GLY A 82 -6.87 9.56 11.12
C GLY A 82 -6.59 11.03 10.76
N PRO A 83 -5.52 11.31 10.01
CA PRO A 83 -4.60 10.34 9.41
C PRO A 83 -3.65 9.71 10.43
N PHE A 84 -3.45 8.39 10.36
CA PHE A 84 -2.47 7.63 11.15
C PHE A 84 -1.22 7.33 10.33
N ASP A 85 -0.08 7.22 10.99
CA ASP A 85 1.16 6.83 10.32
C ASP A 85 1.12 5.36 9.88
N VAL A 86 1.50 5.10 8.62
CA VAL A 86 1.56 3.74 8.03
C VAL A 86 2.55 2.85 8.80
N TYR A 87 3.60 3.44 9.35
CA TYR A 87 4.53 2.78 10.27
C TYR A 87 4.06 2.99 11.72
N PRO A 88 3.89 1.95 12.55
CA PRO A 88 4.26 0.55 12.35
C PRO A 88 3.12 -0.38 11.89
N PHE A 89 1.97 0.11 11.41
CA PHE A 89 0.81 -0.73 11.06
C PHE A 89 1.14 -1.90 10.11
N TYR A 90 2.02 -1.69 9.13
CA TYR A 90 2.47 -2.74 8.19
C TYR A 90 3.78 -3.46 8.60
N THR A 91 4.33 -3.18 9.77
CA THR A 91 5.56 -3.86 10.25
C THR A 91 5.31 -5.01 11.20
N ARG A 92 4.08 -5.14 11.72
CA ARG A 92 3.72 -6.24 12.59
C ARG A 92 2.82 -7.18 11.79
N THR A 93 3.45 -8.15 11.14
CA THR A 93 2.78 -9.40 10.76
C THR A 93 1.90 -9.81 11.93
N THR A 94 0.58 -9.77 11.75
CA THR A 94 -0.34 -10.17 12.80
C THR A 94 -0.16 -11.66 12.96
N LYS A 95 0.71 -12.06 13.90
CA LYS A 95 0.95 -13.46 14.26
C LYS A 95 -0.33 -14.04 14.84
N THR A 96 -1.20 -14.56 13.98
CA THR A 96 -2.16 -15.56 14.38
C THR A 96 -1.53 -16.92 14.13
N ARG A 97 -1.75 -17.85 15.06
CA ARG A 97 -1.03 -19.11 15.35
C ARG A 97 -0.71 -20.08 14.18
N SER A 98 -1.00 -19.75 12.92
CA SER A 98 -0.73 -20.64 11.77
C SER A 98 -0.37 -19.97 10.45
N ARG A 99 -0.46 -18.64 10.26
CA ARG A 99 -0.14 -17.99 8.98
C ARG A 99 0.35 -16.56 9.20
N GLU A 100 1.59 -16.26 8.81
CA GLU A 100 1.99 -14.87 8.54
C GLU A 100 1.22 -14.43 7.30
N LEU A 101 0.22 -13.57 7.50
CA LEU A 101 -0.43 -12.89 6.41
C LEU A 101 0.49 -11.77 5.94
N ASP A 102 1.41 -12.14 5.04
CA ASP A 102 2.37 -11.24 4.41
C ASP A 102 1.64 -10.33 3.40
N TYR A 103 0.93 -9.32 3.91
CA TYR A 103 0.32 -8.25 3.14
C TYR A 103 1.25 -7.04 3.07
N TYR A 104 1.46 -6.55 1.85
CA TYR A 104 2.22 -5.33 1.60
C TYR A 104 1.39 -4.37 0.75
N VAL A 105 1.73 -3.09 0.80
CA VAL A 105 1.25 -2.11 -0.16
C VAL A 105 2.44 -1.60 -0.95
N LEU A 106 2.38 -1.77 -2.27
CA LEU A 106 3.49 -1.48 -3.18
C LEU A 106 3.01 -0.67 -4.37
N PHE A 107 3.87 0.22 -4.85
CA PHE A 107 3.73 0.74 -6.20
C PHE A 107 4.15 -0.34 -7.19
N ILE A 108 3.28 -0.65 -8.16
CA ILE A 108 3.49 -1.67 -9.17
C ILE A 108 3.46 -1.03 -10.55
N PHE A 109 4.44 -1.38 -11.39
CA PHE A 109 4.60 -0.81 -12.71
C PHE A 109 4.68 -1.90 -13.78
N ARG A 110 4.13 -1.60 -14.95
CA ARG A 110 4.32 -2.40 -16.16
C ARG A 110 5.56 -1.96 -16.94
N ASP A 111 5.86 -0.66 -16.93
CA ASP A 111 6.97 -0.08 -17.67
C ASP A 111 8.08 0.45 -16.74
N ARG A 112 9.33 0.27 -17.19
CA ARG A 112 10.53 0.67 -16.45
C ARG A 112 10.62 2.20 -16.25
N MET A 113 10.16 2.99 -17.20
CA MET A 113 10.29 4.46 -17.15
C MET A 113 9.44 5.07 -16.04
N SER A 114 8.18 4.63 -15.90
CA SER A 114 7.29 5.05 -14.82
C SER A 114 7.82 4.63 -13.45
N TRP A 115 8.35 3.42 -13.35
CA TRP A 115 9.01 2.93 -12.14
C TRP A 115 10.20 3.83 -11.74
N MET A 116 11.13 4.11 -12.66
CA MET A 116 12.29 4.96 -12.37
C MET A 116 11.87 6.37 -11.93
N ARG A 117 10.85 6.95 -12.57
CA ARG A 117 10.31 8.26 -12.17
C ARG A 117 9.72 8.24 -10.77
N CYS A 118 8.97 7.20 -10.41
CA CYS A 118 8.41 7.06 -9.07
C CYS A 118 9.53 6.88 -8.04
N LYS A 119 10.49 5.98 -8.30
CA LYS A 119 11.65 5.75 -7.44
C LYS A 119 12.43 7.03 -7.14
N ALA A 120 12.72 7.82 -8.16
CA ALA A 120 13.43 9.11 -8.01
C ALA A 120 12.65 10.14 -7.17
N LEU A 121 11.32 10.02 -7.05
CA LEU A 121 10.49 10.89 -6.20
C LEU A 121 10.38 10.36 -4.77
N LEU A 122 10.54 9.05 -4.58
CA LEU A 122 10.62 8.43 -3.25
C LEU A 122 11.95 8.77 -2.56
N GLU A 123 13.05 8.85 -3.31
CA GLU A 123 14.38 9.18 -2.80
C GLU A 123 14.56 10.67 -2.42
N LYS A 124 13.60 11.53 -2.77
CA LYS A 124 13.60 12.96 -2.41
C LYS A 124 12.91 13.26 -1.07
N SER A 125 12.68 12.22 -0.27
CA SER A 125 11.97 12.31 1.02
C SER A 125 12.92 12.69 2.14
#